data_AF-A0A7D5D7Z1-F1
#
_entry.id   AF-A0A7D5D7Z1-F1
#
_cell.length_a   1.000
_cell.length_b   1.000
_cell.length_c   1.000
_cell.angle_alpha   90.00
_cell.angle_beta   90.00
_cell.angle_gamma   90.00
#
_symmetry.space_group_name_H-M   'P 1'
#
loop_
_entity.id
_entity.type
_entity.pdbx_description
1 polymer ?
#
loop_
_entity_poly.entity_id
_entity_poly.type
_entity_poly.pdbx_seq_one_letter_code
_entity_poly.pdbx_strand_id
1 'polypeptide(L)'
;MNKAIALALLIATATLAGCATSHPEDRPYSAEEQHELALEALSRRGLSFDEYQREHARIERAQVREVVGQQASGIKAPGEGA
;
A
#
# COMPACT_ATOMS: atom_id res chain seq x y z
N MET A 1 41.32 1.74 18.68
CA MET A 1 39.90 1.63 19.10
C MET A 1 38.94 2.36 18.18
N ASN A 2 39.12 3.65 17.86
CA ASN A 2 38.13 4.43 17.09
C ASN A 2 37.83 3.89 15.68
N LYS A 3 38.82 3.32 14.99
CA LYS A 3 38.65 2.72 13.66
C LYS A 3 37.76 1.46 13.68
N ALA A 4 37.83 0.67 14.75
CA ALA A 4 37.01 -0.53 14.92
C ALA A 4 35.55 -0.16 15.22
N ILE A 5 35.33 0.90 16.01
CA ILE A 5 33.99 1.45 16.28
C ILE A 5 33.38 2.00 14.98
N ALA A 6 34.14 2.76 14.21
CA ALA A 6 33.67 3.28 12.92
C ALA A 6 33.30 2.14 11.94
N LEU A 7 34.12 1.08 11.88
CA LEU A 7 33.85 -0.08 11.04
C LEU A 7 32.59 -0.85 11.50
N ALA A 8 32.41 -1.05 12.80
CA ALA A 8 31.23 -1.70 13.36
C ALA A 8 29.95 -0.90 13.07
N LEU A 9 30.00 0.43 13.19
CA LEU A 9 28.88 1.31 12.83
C LEU A 9 28.55 1.21 11.34
N LEU A 10 29.56 1.20 10.47
CA LEU A 10 29.37 1.10 9.02
C LEU A 10 28.70 -0.22 8.64
N ILE A 11 29.16 -1.34 9.21
CA ILE A 11 28.56 -2.65 9.01
C ILE A 11 27.11 -2.69 9.53
N ALA A 12 26.85 -2.14 10.71
CA ALA A 12 25.50 -2.08 11.27
C ALA A 12 24.54 -1.25 10.39
N THR A 13 24.98 -0.11 9.85
CA THR A 13 24.15 0.69 8.95
C THR A 13 23.90 0.00 7.60
N ALA A 14 24.88 -0.74 7.08
CA ALA A 14 24.76 -1.46 5.82
C ALA A 14 23.77 -2.63 5.92
N THR A 15 23.76 -3.36 7.05
CA THR A 15 22.80 -4.46 7.26
C THR A 15 21.37 -3.94 7.45
N LEU A 16 21.18 -2.85 8.20
CA LEU A 16 19.87 -2.23 8.37
C LEU A 16 19.29 -1.69 7.05
N ALA A 17 20.12 -1.07 6.21
CA ALA A 17 19.69 -0.62 4.89
C ALA A 17 19.36 -1.79 3.94
N GLY A 18 20.07 -2.91 4.07
CA GLY A 18 19.83 -4.13 3.30
C GLY A 18 18.44 -4.75 3.57
N CYS A 19 17.94 -4.67 4.80
CA CYS A 19 16.61 -5.19 5.15
C CYS A 19 15.45 -4.38 4.55
N ALA A 20 15.69 -3.13 4.12
CA ALA A 20 14.69 -2.31 3.45
C ALA A 20 14.73 -2.45 1.91
N THR A 21 15.79 -3.06 1.35
CA THR A 21 15.99 -3.11 -0.12
C THR A 21 15.27 -4.28 -0.80
N SER A 22 14.87 -5.31 -0.05
CA SER A 22 14.10 -6.44 -0.58
C SER A 22 12.61 -6.08 -0.63
N HIS A 23 12.23 -5.23 -1.59
CA HIS A 23 10.83 -5.09 -1.97
C HIS A 23 10.40 -6.35 -2.73
N PRO A 24 9.30 -7.02 -2.32
CA PRO A 24 8.73 -8.10 -3.12
C PRO A 24 8.30 -7.52 -4.47
N GLU A 25 8.28 -8.37 -5.51
CA GLU A 25 7.87 -7.98 -6.86
C GLU A 25 6.61 -7.11 -6.82
N ASP A 26 6.68 -5.97 -7.51
CA ASP A 26 5.70 -4.88 -7.51
C ASP A 26 4.42 -5.35 -8.19
N ARG A 27 3.72 -6.29 -7.55
CA ARG A 27 2.38 -6.67 -7.96
C ARG A 27 1.49 -5.47 -7.66
N PRO A 28 0.71 -4.98 -8.64
CA PRO A 28 -0.26 -3.94 -8.36
C PRO A 28 -1.22 -4.43 -7.29
N TYR A 29 -1.41 -3.63 -6.23
CA TYR A 29 -2.39 -3.94 -5.19
C TYR A 29 -3.79 -4.06 -5.81
N SER A 30 -4.53 -5.08 -5.37
CA SER A 30 -5.94 -5.21 -5.69
C SER A 30 -6.75 -4.03 -5.14
N ALA A 31 -7.95 -3.79 -5.68
CA ALA A 31 -8.84 -2.75 -5.20
C ALA A 31 -9.15 -2.87 -3.69
N GLU A 32 -9.27 -4.11 -3.20
CA GLU A 32 -9.51 -4.42 -1.79
C GLU A 32 -8.29 -4.02 -0.93
N GLU A 33 -7.08 -4.42 -1.34
CA GLU A 33 -5.83 -4.06 -0.66
C GLU A 33 -5.61 -2.54 -0.66
N GLN A 34 -5.91 -1.86 -1.78
CA GLN A 34 -5.78 -0.40 -1.86
C GLN A 34 -6.78 0.33 -0.95
N HIS A 35 -8.01 -0.18 -0.85
CA HIS A 35 -9.01 0.37 0.05
C HIS A 35 -8.59 0.23 1.52
N GLU A 36 -8.12 -0.95 1.92
CA GLU A 36 -7.62 -1.20 3.28
C GLU A 36 -6.43 -0.29 3.61
N LEU A 37 -5.47 -0.15 2.68
CA LEU A 37 -4.32 0.76 2.84
C LEU A 37 -4.76 2.23 2.98
N ALA A 38 -5.79 2.65 2.24
CA ALA A 38 -6.34 4.00 2.34
C ALA A 38 -7.00 4.25 3.71
N LEU A 39 -7.75 3.27 4.24
CA LEU A 39 -8.34 3.34 5.58
C LEU A 39 -7.27 3.36 6.68
N GLU A 40 -6.22 2.54 6.54
CA GLU A 40 -5.09 2.55 7.48
C GLU A 40 -4.40 3.92 7.48
N ALA A 41 -4.09 4.46 6.30
CA ALA A 41 -3.49 5.78 6.16
C ALA A 41 -4.39 6.89 6.72
N LEU A 42 -5.72 6.76 6.62
CA LEU A 42 -6.67 7.68 7.24
C LEU A 42 -6.63 7.60 8.78
N SER A 43 -6.63 6.39 9.34
CA SER A 43 -6.59 6.18 10.80
C SER A 43 -5.37 6.82 11.48
N ARG A 44 -4.22 6.87 10.78
CA ARG A 44 -2.96 7.42 11.30
C ARG A 44 -2.87 8.96 11.28
N ARG A 45 -3.83 9.67 10.65
CA ARG A 45 -3.73 11.14 10.40
C ARG A 45 -4.11 12.04 11.58
N GLY A 46 -4.71 11.51 12.65
CA GLY A 46 -5.06 12.32 13.84
C GLY A 46 -6.01 13.49 13.54
N LEU A 47 -6.99 13.28 12.67
CA LEU A 47 -7.97 14.29 12.26
C LEU A 47 -9.02 14.56 13.35
N SER A 48 -9.67 15.73 13.29
CA SER A 48 -10.89 15.95 14.06
C SER A 48 -12.02 15.06 13.54
N PHE A 49 -13.04 14.81 14.37
CA PHE A 49 -14.11 13.87 14.05
C PHE A 49 -14.79 14.18 12.70
N ASP A 50 -15.19 15.43 12.48
CA ASP A 50 -15.90 15.82 11.25
C ASP A 50 -15.03 15.67 9.99
N GLU A 51 -13.73 15.93 10.11
CA GLU A 51 -12.76 15.77 9.02
C GLU A 51 -12.53 14.29 8.72
N TYR A 52 -12.39 13.47 9.76
CA TYR A 52 -12.29 12.02 9.62
C TYR A 52 -13.53 11.46 8.90
N GLN A 53 -14.74 11.83 9.34
CA GLN A 53 -15.99 11.35 8.73
C GLN A 53 -16.10 11.74 7.25
N ARG A 54 -15.69 12.97 6.91
CA ARG A 54 -15.70 13.44 5.52
C ARG A 54 -14.73 12.65 4.64
N GLU A 55 -13.53 12.37 5.14
CA GLU A 55 -12.54 11.60 4.38
C GLU A 55 -12.86 10.12 4.30
N HIS A 56 -13.39 9.54 5.38
CA HIS A 56 -13.90 8.18 5.37
C HIS A 56 -14.96 8.03 4.28
N ALA A 57 -15.98 8.91 4.26
CA ALA A 57 -17.02 8.89 3.22
C ALA A 57 -16.46 9.11 1.80
N ARG A 58 -15.31 9.78 1.64
CA ARG A 58 -14.65 9.89 0.34
C ARG A 58 -14.03 8.55 -0.09
N ILE A 59 -13.35 7.86 0.82
CA ILE A 59 -12.73 6.54 0.56
C ILE A 59 -13.81 5.51 0.19
N GLU A 60 -14.91 5.46 0.94
CA GLU A 60 -16.06 4.58 0.65
C GLU A 60 -16.62 4.81 -0.76
N ARG A 61 -16.83 6.07 -1.14
CA ARG A 61 -17.33 6.41 -2.48
C ARG A 61 -16.34 6.05 -3.60
N ALA A 62 -15.04 6.12 -3.32
CA ALA A 62 -14.01 5.74 -4.27
C ALA A 62 -13.99 4.23 -4.50
N GLN A 63 -14.09 3.42 -3.44
CA GLN A 63 -14.15 1.96 -3.54
C GLN A 63 -15.36 1.50 -4.34
N VAL A 64 -16.54 2.07 -4.08
CA VAL A 64 -17.77 1.72 -4.82
C VAL A 64 -17.58 1.99 -6.32
N ARG A 65 -16.93 3.10 -6.68
CA ARG A 65 -16.64 3.42 -8.09
C ARG A 65 -15.69 2.41 -8.73
N GLU A 66 -14.67 1.99 -8.00
CA GLU A 66 -13.68 1.03 -8.47
C GLU A 66 -14.29 -0.36 -8.65
N VAL A 67 -15.07 -0.86 -7.68
CA VAL A 67 -15.78 -2.15 -7.77
C VAL A 67 -16.76 -2.16 -8.95
N VAL A 68 -17.53 -1.08 -9.15
CA VAL A 68 -18.46 -0.97 -10.29
C VAL A 68 -17.70 -0.96 -11.63
N GLY A 69 -16.56 -0.27 -11.71
CA GLY A 69 -15.71 -0.24 -12.91
C GLY A 69 -14.99 -1.57 -13.18
N GLN A 70 -14.55 -2.27 -12.13
CA GLN A 70 -13.86 -3.56 -12.24
C GLN A 70 -14.83 -4.70 -12.58
N GLN A 71 -16.08 -4.65 -12.09
CA GLN A 71 -17.14 -5.58 -12.53
C GLN A 71 -17.55 -5.38 -13.98
N ALA A 72 -17.55 -4.14 -14.49
CA ALA A 72 -17.78 -3.89 -15.92
C ALA A 72 -16.66 -4.47 -16.81
N SER A 73 -15.42 -4.56 -16.29
CA SER A 73 -14.30 -5.20 -16.97
C SER A 73 -14.23 -6.72 -16.78
N GLY A 74 -14.93 -7.27 -15.79
CA GLY A 74 -14.96 -8.71 -15.47
C GLY A 74 -15.92 -9.54 -16.33
N ILE A 75 -16.78 -8.90 -17.13
CA ILE A 75 -17.66 -9.59 -18.09
C ILE A 75 -16.96 -9.60 -19.47
N LYS A 76 -15.84 -10.33 -19.60
CA LYS A 76 -15.28 -10.72 -20.90
C LYS A 76 -14.95 -12.22 -20.93
N ALA A 77 -15.96 -12.96 -21.37
CA ALA A 77 -16.04 -14.26 -22.04
C ALA A 77 -15.16 -15.46 -21.58
N PRO A 78 -15.77 -16.64 -21.35
CA PRO A 78 -15.07 -17.91 -21.40
C PRO A 78 -14.91 -18.39 -22.86
N GLY A 79 -13.70 -18.78 -23.25
CA GLY A 79 -13.46 -19.72 -24.35
C GLY A 79 -12.91 -19.17 -25.69
N GLU A 80 -12.15 -20.07 -26.33
CA GLU A 80 -11.64 -20.09 -27.72
C GLU A 80 -10.32 -19.32 -27.96
N GLY A 81 -9.16 -19.95 -28.20
CA GLY A 81 -8.87 -21.25 -28.80
C GLY A 81 -8.69 -21.12 -30.32
N ALA A 82 -7.47 -20.82 -30.77
CA ALA A 82 -6.90 -21.16 -32.09
C ALA A 82 -5.43 -20.72 -32.14
#